data_AF-A0A2T0FDS5-F1
#
_entry.id   AF-A0A2T0FDS5-F1
#
_cell.length_a   1.000
_cell.length_b   1.000
_cell.length_c   1.000
_cell.angle_alpha   90.00
_cell.angle_beta   90.00
_cell.angle_gamma   90.00
#
_symmetry.space_group_name_H-M   'P 1'
#
loop_
_entity.id
_entity.type
_entity.pdbx_description
1 polymer ?
#
loop_
_entity_poly.entity_id
_entity_poly.type
_entity_poly.pdbx_seq_one_letter_code
_entity_poly.pdbx_strand_id
1 'polypeptide(L)'
;MSFESLEQSFYTGDYKAVIETDLEAIADPEENFKAQLLHARARIADGKAKEVSAALTSSNDSVWALVKVYADSVATGVDGTDKAVDIVESDRDNNYVKLLGGLIFARAGELEKALALLKTHESSLECVLLTVQILLMQGRVEEAVVLVNETRKWANDHLLYNLAEAWTCLFQNKEQVQKTYYIFEELSGSHPTARTYLGETIAQLKLLRFPEASESLRQAVALSPDSDDVLATNIALALIQNEDAQEFRDNLGKTSLPANALREKSELFDRVVQKYQSQMPRA
;
A
#
# COMPACT_ATOMS: atom_id res chain seq x y z
N MET A 1 -20.54 -13.22 -4.08
CA MET A 1 -19.29 -12.90 -4.78
C MET A 1 -18.41 -14.14 -4.72
N SER A 2 -17.68 -14.52 -5.77
CA SER A 2 -16.68 -15.60 -5.66
C SER A 2 -15.49 -15.12 -4.82
N PHE A 3 -14.69 -16.06 -4.30
CA PHE A 3 -13.46 -15.70 -3.58
C PHE A 3 -12.50 -14.88 -4.46
N GLU A 4 -12.29 -15.28 -5.72
CA GLU A 4 -11.45 -14.54 -6.67
C GLU A 4 -11.90 -13.09 -6.86
N SER A 5 -13.21 -12.84 -6.99
CA SER A 5 -13.76 -11.49 -7.16
C SER A 5 -13.63 -10.64 -5.88
N LEU A 6 -13.73 -11.27 -4.70
CA LEU A 6 -13.46 -10.61 -3.43
C LEU A 6 -11.99 -10.23 -3.29
N GLU A 7 -11.08 -11.14 -3.67
CA GLU A 7 -9.65 -10.86 -3.69
C GLU A 7 -9.32 -9.71 -4.66
N GLN A 8 -9.85 -9.74 -5.88
CA GLN A 8 -9.70 -8.66 -6.86
C GLN A 8 -10.18 -7.32 -6.30
N SER A 9 -11.34 -7.29 -5.65
CA SER A 9 -11.90 -6.07 -5.04
C SER A 9 -10.97 -5.52 -3.96
N PHE A 10 -10.42 -6.38 -3.10
CA PHE A 10 -9.50 -5.96 -2.04
C PHE A 10 -8.22 -5.31 -2.59
N TYR A 11 -7.57 -5.94 -3.57
CA TYR A 11 -6.29 -5.46 -4.11
C TYR A 11 -6.43 -4.26 -5.03
N THR A 12 -7.54 -4.15 -5.75
CA THR A 12 -7.87 -2.95 -6.53
C THR A 12 -8.31 -1.79 -5.62
N GLY A 13 -8.77 -2.05 -4.41
CA GLY A 13 -9.06 -1.04 -3.39
C GLY A 13 -10.54 -0.76 -3.17
N ASP A 14 -11.43 -1.59 -3.70
CA ASP A 14 -12.87 -1.55 -3.39
C ASP A 14 -13.17 -2.25 -2.06
N TYR A 15 -12.75 -1.61 -0.96
CA TYR A 15 -12.94 -2.16 0.38
C TYR A 15 -14.42 -2.25 0.78
N LYS A 16 -15.29 -1.42 0.21
CA LYS A 16 -16.72 -1.45 0.50
C LYS A 16 -17.34 -2.74 -0.02
N ALA A 17 -17.06 -3.11 -1.28
CA ALA A 17 -17.53 -4.35 -1.85
C ALA A 17 -17.03 -5.59 -1.07
N VAL A 18 -15.79 -5.57 -0.58
CA VAL A 18 -15.24 -6.63 0.27
C VAL A 18 -16.01 -6.72 1.60
N ILE A 19 -16.31 -5.59 2.24
CA ILE A 19 -17.01 -5.54 3.53
C ILE A 19 -18.47 -6.00 3.40
N GLU A 20 -19.13 -5.68 2.29
CA GLU A 20 -20.53 -6.03 2.02
C GLU A 20 -20.73 -7.48 1.54
N THR A 21 -19.64 -8.20 1.26
CA THR A 21 -19.72 -9.58 0.77
C THR A 21 -20.22 -10.53 1.86
N ASP A 22 -21.19 -11.36 1.50
CA ASP A 22 -21.66 -12.48 2.32
C ASP A 22 -20.62 -13.61 2.32
N LEU A 23 -19.95 -13.76 3.48
CA LEU A 23 -18.92 -14.78 3.68
C LEU A 23 -19.52 -16.19 3.79
N GLU A 24 -20.79 -16.36 4.17
CA GLU A 24 -21.41 -17.69 4.29
C GLU A 24 -21.62 -18.35 2.92
N ALA A 25 -21.64 -17.55 1.85
CA ALA A 25 -21.75 -18.03 0.48
C ALA A 25 -20.46 -18.68 -0.05
N ILE A 26 -19.32 -18.53 0.64
CA ILE A 26 -18.03 -19.14 0.26
C ILE A 26 -17.94 -20.50 0.95
N ALA A 27 -18.24 -21.57 0.20
CA ALA A 27 -18.38 -22.92 0.73
C ALA A 27 -17.04 -23.60 1.06
N ASP A 28 -15.96 -23.28 0.32
CA ASP A 28 -14.64 -23.87 0.58
C ASP A 28 -14.05 -23.29 1.88
N PRO A 29 -13.68 -24.12 2.88
CA PRO A 29 -13.20 -23.62 4.16
C PRO A 29 -11.89 -22.82 4.08
N GLU A 30 -10.99 -23.14 3.15
CA GLU A 30 -9.71 -22.45 3.02
C GLU A 30 -9.92 -21.06 2.38
N GLU A 31 -10.72 -21.00 1.31
CA GLU A 31 -11.15 -19.75 0.70
C GLU A 31 -11.96 -18.89 1.68
N ASN A 32 -12.83 -19.51 2.49
CA ASN A 32 -13.61 -18.81 3.50
C ASN A 32 -12.71 -18.16 4.55
N PHE A 33 -11.69 -18.87 5.03
CA PHE A 33 -10.71 -18.32 5.96
C PHE A 33 -9.96 -17.13 5.36
N LYS A 34 -9.50 -17.24 4.11
CA LYS A 34 -8.86 -16.13 3.39
C LYS A 34 -9.82 -14.94 3.24
N ALA A 35 -11.09 -15.20 2.91
CA ALA A 35 -12.11 -14.17 2.76
C ALA A 35 -12.37 -13.43 4.09
N GLN A 36 -12.43 -14.14 5.21
CA GLN A 36 -12.54 -13.53 6.54
C GLN A 36 -11.33 -12.63 6.85
N LEU A 37 -10.12 -13.05 6.49
CA LEU A 37 -8.91 -12.26 6.69
C LEU A 37 -8.92 -10.98 5.82
N LEU A 38 -9.31 -11.08 4.56
CA LEU A 38 -9.48 -9.94 3.65
C LEU A 38 -10.57 -8.99 4.15
N HIS A 39 -11.69 -9.52 4.66
CA HIS A 39 -12.76 -8.73 5.27
C HIS A 39 -12.27 -7.91 6.46
N ALA A 40 -11.54 -8.54 7.39
CA ALA A 40 -10.96 -7.86 8.55
C ALA A 40 -9.98 -6.75 8.12
N ARG A 41 -9.10 -7.04 7.15
CA ARG A 41 -8.14 -6.06 6.62
C ARG A 41 -8.84 -4.92 5.87
N ALA A 42 -9.90 -5.19 5.12
CA ALA A 42 -10.70 -4.18 4.44
C ALA A 42 -11.37 -3.23 5.45
N ARG A 43 -11.94 -3.76 6.54
CA ARG A 43 -12.48 -2.93 7.62
C ARG A 43 -11.42 -2.05 8.28
N ILE A 44 -10.21 -2.57 8.50
CA ILE A 44 -9.10 -1.78 9.04
C ILE A 44 -8.73 -0.65 8.07
N ALA A 45 -8.65 -0.94 6.76
CA ALA A 45 -8.35 0.05 5.72
C ALA A 45 -9.47 1.12 5.58
N ASP A 46 -10.73 0.74 5.77
CA ASP A 46 -11.91 1.62 5.77
C ASP A 46 -12.07 2.45 7.07
N GLY A 47 -11.03 2.50 7.92
CA GLY A 47 -11.04 3.29 9.16
C GLY A 47 -11.76 2.65 10.35
N LYS A 48 -12.26 1.41 10.22
CA LYS A 48 -12.99 0.68 11.26
C LYS A 48 -12.07 -0.18 12.15
N ALA A 49 -10.79 0.19 12.27
CA ALA A 49 -9.79 -0.56 13.03
C ALA A 49 -10.20 -0.78 14.51
N LYS A 50 -10.82 0.22 15.15
CA LYS A 50 -11.33 0.11 16.54
C LYS A 50 -12.39 -0.97 16.70
N GLU A 51 -13.28 -1.12 15.72
CA GLU A 51 -14.32 -2.15 15.75
C GLU A 51 -13.73 -3.55 15.61
N VAL A 52 -12.76 -3.71 14.70
CA VAL A 52 -12.07 -4.99 14.49
C VAL A 52 -11.30 -5.40 15.74
N SER A 53 -10.57 -4.45 16.35
CA SER A 53 -9.86 -4.67 17.62
C SER A 53 -10.82 -5.12 18.75
N ALA A 54 -11.98 -4.47 18.88
CA ALA A 54 -12.96 -4.78 19.91
C ALA A 54 -13.66 -6.14 19.68
N ALA A 55 -13.91 -6.51 18.42
CA ALA A 55 -14.53 -7.78 18.07
C ALA A 55 -13.61 -8.98 18.31
N LEU A 56 -12.30 -8.80 18.15
CA LEU A 56 -11.31 -9.84 18.39
C LEU A 56 -10.96 -9.90 19.89
N THR A 57 -11.52 -10.88 20.59
CA THR A 57 -11.11 -11.20 21.97
C THR A 57 -9.73 -11.89 21.98
N SER A 58 -9.19 -12.23 23.16
CA SER A 58 -7.95 -13.00 23.26
C SER A 58 -8.14 -14.36 22.57
N SER A 59 -7.73 -14.44 21.30
CA SER A 59 -7.74 -15.65 20.49
C SER A 59 -6.48 -16.46 20.75
N ASN A 60 -6.60 -17.79 20.75
CA ASN A 60 -5.45 -18.70 20.76
C ASN A 60 -4.86 -18.89 19.35
N ASP A 61 -5.55 -18.41 18.32
CA ASP A 61 -5.09 -18.48 16.94
C ASP A 61 -4.11 -17.32 16.63
N SER A 62 -2.89 -17.67 16.22
CA SER A 62 -1.81 -16.71 15.95
C SER A 62 -2.15 -15.71 14.86
N VAL A 63 -2.93 -16.11 13.84
CA VAL A 63 -3.35 -15.23 12.74
C VAL A 63 -4.29 -14.17 13.28
N TRP A 64 -5.35 -14.56 13.98
CA TRP A 64 -6.32 -13.61 14.53
C TRP A 64 -5.73 -12.74 15.65
N ALA A 65 -4.79 -13.27 16.44
CA ALA A 65 -4.03 -12.48 17.39
C ALA A 65 -3.22 -11.37 16.69
N LEU A 66 -2.56 -11.67 15.57
CA LEU A 66 -1.87 -10.66 14.77
C LEU A 66 -2.82 -9.68 14.07
N VAL A 67 -3.98 -10.12 13.58
CA VAL A 67 -5.01 -9.20 13.05
C VAL A 67 -5.42 -8.19 14.11
N LYS A 68 -5.61 -8.64 15.36
CA LYS A 68 -5.91 -7.75 16.48
C LYS A 68 -4.77 -6.76 16.75
N VAL A 69 -3.52 -7.23 16.84
CA VAL A 69 -2.34 -6.35 17.04
C VAL A 69 -2.24 -5.31 15.92
N TYR A 70 -2.48 -5.73 14.67
CA TYR A 70 -2.52 -4.83 13.53
C TYR A 70 -3.63 -3.78 13.67
N ALA A 71 -4.86 -4.20 13.98
CA ALA A 71 -5.99 -3.29 14.21
C ALA A 71 -5.73 -2.30 15.36
N ASP A 72 -5.16 -2.77 16.49
CA ASP A 72 -4.76 -1.95 17.63
C ASP A 72 -3.73 -0.89 17.23
N SER A 73 -2.72 -1.28 16.46
CA SER A 73 -1.66 -0.37 16.00
C SER A 73 -2.20 0.73 15.09
N VAL A 74 -3.18 0.40 14.23
CA VAL A 74 -3.83 1.37 13.34
C VAL A 74 -4.75 2.30 14.15
N ALA A 75 -5.49 1.75 15.11
CA ALA A 75 -6.46 2.50 15.91
C ALA A 75 -5.83 3.48 16.92
N THR A 76 -4.66 3.13 17.46
CA THR A 76 -3.98 3.89 18.53
C THR A 76 -2.77 4.67 18.03
N GLY A 77 -2.18 4.26 16.90
CA GLY A 77 -0.91 4.80 16.40
C GLY A 77 0.33 4.29 17.14
N VAL A 78 0.17 3.44 18.16
CA VAL A 78 1.28 2.78 18.85
C VAL A 78 1.75 1.59 18.03
N ASP A 79 3.05 1.41 17.87
CA ASP A 79 3.57 0.24 17.17
C ASP A 79 3.25 -1.05 17.95
N GLY A 80 2.94 -2.12 17.21
CA GLY A 80 2.53 -3.41 17.76
C GLY A 80 3.67 -4.44 17.77
N THR A 81 4.92 -4.00 17.61
CA THR A 81 6.03 -4.88 17.23
C THR A 81 6.40 -5.86 18.34
N ASP A 82 6.45 -5.41 19.59
CA ASP A 82 6.77 -6.27 20.74
C ASP A 82 5.83 -7.48 20.82
N LYS A 83 4.52 -7.25 20.74
CA LYS A 83 3.52 -8.32 20.75
C LYS A 83 3.59 -9.20 19.51
N ALA A 84 3.90 -8.62 18.35
CA ALA A 84 3.97 -9.34 17.10
C ALA A 84 5.16 -10.32 17.06
N VAL A 85 6.29 -9.99 17.68
CA VAL A 85 7.47 -10.87 17.76
C VAL A 85 7.12 -12.20 18.40
N ASP A 86 6.53 -12.17 19.60
CA ASP A 86 6.19 -13.38 20.36
C ASP A 86 5.23 -14.28 19.57
N ILE A 87 4.23 -13.69 18.91
CA ILE A 87 3.25 -14.44 18.13
C ILE A 87 3.89 -15.05 16.88
N VAL A 88 4.72 -14.28 16.16
CA VAL A 88 5.43 -14.76 14.97
C VAL A 88 6.37 -15.92 15.30
N GLU A 89 7.07 -15.87 16.43
CA GLU A 89 7.96 -16.96 16.86
C GLU A 89 7.18 -18.23 17.20
N SER A 90 5.95 -18.10 17.72
CA SER A 90 5.10 -19.24 18.07
C SER A 90 4.55 -20.03 16.87
N ASP A 91 4.38 -19.38 15.71
CA ASP A 91 3.82 -19.98 14.49
C ASP A 91 4.55 -19.48 13.22
N ARG A 92 5.87 -19.67 13.23
CA ARG A 92 6.77 -19.12 12.20
C ARG A 92 6.63 -19.72 10.82
N ASP A 93 6.02 -20.89 10.68
CA ASP A 93 5.89 -21.58 9.39
C ASP A 93 4.66 -21.10 8.60
N ASN A 94 3.67 -20.52 9.30
CA ASN A 94 2.42 -20.04 8.73
C ASN A 94 2.61 -18.75 7.90
N ASN A 95 2.25 -18.81 6.62
CA ASN A 95 2.38 -17.68 5.69
C ASN A 95 1.51 -16.47 6.08
N TYR A 96 0.34 -16.68 6.70
CA TYR A 96 -0.50 -15.56 7.16
C TYR A 96 0.14 -14.83 8.34
N VAL A 97 0.81 -15.57 9.22
CA VAL A 97 1.59 -15.02 10.33
C VAL A 97 2.77 -14.21 9.79
N LYS A 98 3.50 -14.74 8.79
CA LYS A 98 4.58 -14.01 8.10
C LYS A 98 4.08 -12.70 7.48
N LEU A 99 2.96 -12.75 6.76
CA LEU A 99 2.36 -11.58 6.12
C LEU A 99 1.96 -10.51 7.14
N LEU A 100 1.16 -10.88 8.15
CA LEU A 100 0.64 -9.93 9.14
C LEU A 100 1.76 -9.37 10.02
N GLY A 101 2.70 -10.22 10.46
CA GLY A 101 3.90 -9.79 11.16
C GLY A 101 4.74 -8.83 10.31
N GLY A 102 4.93 -9.15 9.02
CA GLY A 102 5.61 -8.29 8.06
C GLY A 102 4.93 -6.93 7.89
N LEU A 103 3.60 -6.88 7.83
CA LEU A 103 2.83 -5.63 7.77
C LEU A 103 3.03 -4.78 9.02
N ILE A 104 2.99 -5.39 10.20
CA ILE A 104 3.19 -4.69 11.49
C ILE A 104 4.61 -4.13 11.58
N PHE A 105 5.64 -4.94 11.27
CA PHE A 105 7.03 -4.49 11.28
C PHE A 105 7.28 -3.39 10.23
N ALA A 106 6.74 -3.54 9.02
CA ALA A 106 6.89 -2.54 7.97
C ALA A 106 6.24 -1.20 8.36
N ARG A 107 5.04 -1.25 8.97
CA ARG A 107 4.33 -0.05 9.46
C ARG A 107 5.09 0.65 10.59
N ALA A 108 5.79 -0.09 11.43
CA ALA A 108 6.64 0.45 12.49
C ALA A 108 8.00 0.98 11.99
N GLY A 109 8.30 0.85 10.69
CA GLY A 109 9.58 1.24 10.11
C GLY A 109 10.70 0.22 10.30
N GLU A 110 10.42 -0.96 10.88
CA GLU A 110 11.37 -2.08 11.01
C GLU A 110 11.48 -2.88 9.69
N LEU A 111 11.84 -2.19 8.60
CA LEU A 111 11.78 -2.73 7.24
C LEU A 111 12.66 -3.98 7.04
N GLU A 112 13.88 -3.99 7.57
CA GLU A 112 14.78 -5.15 7.42
C GLU A 112 14.26 -6.38 8.17
N LYS A 113 13.61 -6.18 9.32
CA LYS A 113 12.98 -7.28 10.08
C LYS A 113 11.77 -7.83 9.33
N ALA A 114 10.97 -6.95 8.72
CA ALA A 114 9.87 -7.35 7.85
C ALA A 114 10.38 -8.19 6.66
N LEU A 115 11.42 -7.72 5.96
CA LEU A 115 12.04 -8.45 4.84
C LEU A 115 12.59 -9.82 5.27
N ALA A 116 13.27 -9.88 6.41
CA ALA A 116 13.82 -11.12 6.95
C ALA A 116 12.71 -12.15 7.24
N LEU A 117 11.58 -11.72 7.79
CA LEU A 117 10.41 -12.58 8.02
C LEU A 117 9.77 -13.03 6.71
N LEU A 118 9.45 -12.08 5.83
CA LEU A 118 8.71 -12.35 4.59
C LEU A 118 9.49 -13.29 3.66
N LYS A 119 10.82 -13.17 3.57
CA LYS A 119 11.65 -14.04 2.72
C LYS A 119 11.53 -15.54 3.05
N THR A 120 11.06 -15.88 4.25
CA THR A 120 10.85 -17.28 4.66
C THR A 120 9.52 -17.87 4.20
N HIS A 121 8.70 -17.13 3.44
CA HIS A 121 7.40 -17.61 2.97
C HIS A 121 7.53 -18.83 2.04
N GLU A 122 6.47 -19.64 1.99
CA GLU A 122 6.36 -20.75 1.05
C GLU A 122 5.33 -20.39 -0.03
N SER A 123 5.80 -19.94 -1.19
CA SER A 123 4.96 -19.60 -2.36
C SER A 123 3.75 -18.68 -2.08
N SER A 124 3.89 -17.72 -1.15
CA SER A 124 2.83 -16.75 -0.82
C SER A 124 2.96 -15.49 -1.66
N LEU A 125 2.01 -15.24 -2.55
CA LEU A 125 1.98 -14.02 -3.39
C LEU A 125 1.82 -12.74 -2.57
N GLU A 126 1.07 -12.78 -1.47
CA GLU A 126 0.92 -11.61 -0.59
C GLU A 126 2.25 -11.23 0.05
N CYS A 127 3.04 -12.23 0.48
CA CYS A 127 4.37 -12.00 1.03
C CYS A 127 5.33 -11.44 -0.03
N VAL A 128 5.26 -11.96 -1.26
CA VAL A 128 6.02 -11.41 -2.40
C VAL A 128 5.64 -9.96 -2.64
N LEU A 129 4.34 -9.64 -2.73
CA LEU A 129 3.83 -8.31 -3.01
C LEU A 129 4.31 -7.30 -1.95
N LEU A 130 4.20 -7.66 -0.67
CA LEU A 130 4.70 -6.82 0.42
C LEU A 130 6.22 -6.66 0.40
N THR A 131 6.96 -7.73 0.08
CA THR A 131 8.43 -7.69 -0.06
C THR A 131 8.83 -6.73 -1.17
N VAL A 132 8.19 -6.81 -2.34
CA VAL A 132 8.41 -5.89 -3.46
C VAL A 132 8.14 -4.45 -3.03
N GLN A 133 7.03 -4.18 -2.35
CA GLN A 133 6.72 -2.85 -1.84
C GLN A 133 7.82 -2.31 -0.92
N ILE A 134 8.28 -3.10 0.05
CA ILE A 134 9.33 -2.67 1.00
C ILE A 134 10.66 -2.42 0.26
N LEU A 135 11.07 -3.30 -0.66
CA LEU A 135 12.29 -3.11 -1.45
C LEU A 135 12.26 -1.80 -2.26
N LEU A 136 11.13 -1.50 -2.91
CA LEU A 136 10.96 -0.26 -3.67
C LEU A 136 11.00 0.98 -2.77
N MET A 137 10.39 0.93 -1.58
CA MET A 137 10.45 2.01 -0.59
C MET A 137 11.89 2.29 -0.13
N GLN A 138 12.75 1.27 -0.09
CA GLN A 138 14.17 1.41 0.24
C GLN A 138 15.05 1.78 -0.96
N GLY A 139 14.48 1.94 -2.17
CA GLY A 139 15.22 2.19 -3.39
C GLY A 139 15.99 0.97 -3.93
N ARG A 140 15.71 -0.24 -3.41
CA ARG A 140 16.34 -1.52 -3.82
C ARG A 140 15.64 -2.10 -5.04
N VAL A 141 15.60 -1.32 -6.13
CA VAL A 141 14.83 -1.65 -7.34
C VAL A 141 15.29 -2.94 -8.02
N GLU A 142 16.61 -3.17 -8.08
CA GLU A 142 17.18 -4.37 -8.72
C GLU A 142 16.72 -5.66 -8.02
N GLU A 143 16.74 -5.67 -6.69
CA GLU A 143 16.28 -6.83 -5.90
C GLU A 143 14.78 -7.09 -6.10
N ALA A 144 13.97 -6.03 -6.19
CA ALA A 144 12.55 -6.15 -6.47
C ALA A 144 12.30 -6.74 -7.86
N VAL A 145 13.07 -6.33 -8.87
CA VAL A 145 12.99 -6.87 -10.24
C VAL A 145 13.39 -8.34 -10.28
N VAL A 146 14.44 -8.74 -9.55
CA VAL A 146 14.82 -10.16 -9.45
C VAL A 146 13.67 -10.99 -8.85
N LEU A 147 13.10 -10.54 -7.74
CA LEU A 147 12.00 -11.24 -7.07
C LEU A 147 10.76 -11.37 -7.97
N VAL A 148 10.37 -10.31 -8.68
CA VAL A 148 9.24 -10.37 -9.63
C VAL A 148 9.52 -11.36 -10.76
N ASN A 149 10.72 -11.36 -11.33
CA ASN A 149 11.09 -12.32 -12.39
C ASN A 149 11.10 -13.78 -11.91
N GLU A 150 11.47 -14.03 -10.66
CA GLU A 150 11.39 -15.36 -10.06
C GLU A 150 9.94 -15.78 -9.83
N THR A 151 9.10 -14.86 -9.36
CA THR A 151 7.66 -15.07 -9.12
C THR A 151 6.90 -15.35 -10.42
N ARG A 152 7.30 -14.71 -11.53
CA ARG A 152 6.73 -14.91 -12.86
C ARG A 152 6.68 -16.37 -13.29
N LYS A 153 7.61 -17.20 -12.82
CA LYS A 153 7.71 -18.61 -13.23
C LYS A 153 6.51 -19.46 -12.78
N TRP A 154 5.74 -18.99 -11.79
CA TRP A 154 4.67 -19.78 -11.17
C TRP A 154 3.36 -19.03 -10.92
N ALA A 155 3.29 -17.71 -11.15
CA ALA A 155 2.08 -16.90 -10.88
C ALA A 155 1.82 -15.78 -11.88
N ASN A 156 2.25 -15.93 -13.14
CA ASN A 156 2.15 -14.86 -14.16
C ASN A 156 0.72 -14.53 -14.62
N ASP A 157 -0.27 -15.31 -14.23
CA ASP A 157 -1.70 -15.12 -14.50
C ASP A 157 -2.44 -14.44 -13.33
N HIS A 158 -1.78 -14.26 -12.18
CA HIS A 158 -2.42 -13.74 -10.97
C HIS A 158 -2.37 -12.21 -10.89
N LEU A 159 -3.46 -11.60 -10.43
CA LEU A 159 -3.54 -10.14 -10.20
C LEU A 159 -2.39 -9.59 -9.34
N LEU A 160 -2.03 -10.26 -8.25
CA LEU A 160 -0.98 -9.80 -7.33
C LEU A 160 0.39 -9.76 -8.03
N TYR A 161 0.66 -10.70 -8.93
CA TYR A 161 1.86 -10.65 -9.77
C TYR A 161 1.82 -9.43 -10.69
N ASN A 162 0.70 -9.18 -11.37
CA ASN A 162 0.54 -8.01 -12.25
C ASN A 162 0.74 -6.70 -11.49
N LEU A 163 0.26 -6.61 -10.24
CA LEU A 163 0.50 -5.44 -9.38
C LEU A 163 1.98 -5.28 -9.00
N ALA A 164 2.66 -6.38 -8.62
CA ALA A 164 4.09 -6.35 -8.31
C ALA A 164 4.94 -5.95 -9.54
N GLU A 165 4.59 -6.47 -10.71
CA GLU A 165 5.22 -6.10 -11.99
C GLU A 165 4.98 -4.61 -12.30
N ALA A 166 3.73 -4.15 -12.20
CA ALA A 166 3.37 -2.76 -12.41
C ALA A 166 4.17 -1.80 -11.51
N TRP A 167 4.29 -2.11 -10.21
CA TRP A 167 5.04 -1.27 -9.27
C TRP A 167 6.53 -1.23 -9.59
N THR A 168 7.16 -2.39 -9.86
CA THR A 168 8.59 -2.43 -10.21
C THR A 168 8.89 -1.73 -11.54
N CYS A 169 7.99 -1.82 -12.51
CA CYS A 169 8.12 -1.14 -13.80
C CYS A 169 8.11 0.40 -13.69
N LEU A 170 7.45 0.98 -12.69
CA LEU A 170 7.44 2.45 -12.45
C LEU A 170 8.81 3.06 -12.14
N PHE A 171 9.72 2.26 -11.60
CA PHE A 171 11.06 2.69 -11.19
C PHE A 171 12.14 2.42 -12.25
N GLN A 172 11.73 1.95 -13.43
CA GLN A 172 12.63 1.58 -14.51
C GLN A 172 12.54 2.61 -15.67
N ASN A 173 12.93 2.19 -16.87
CA ASN A 173 12.90 3.04 -18.06
C ASN A 173 11.46 3.28 -18.58
N LYS A 174 11.31 4.21 -19.53
CA LYS A 174 10.01 4.59 -20.10
C LYS A 174 9.23 3.42 -20.72
N GLU A 175 9.92 2.43 -21.30
CA GLU A 175 9.27 1.24 -21.87
C GLU A 175 8.61 0.40 -20.79
N GLN A 176 9.27 0.23 -19.64
CA GLN A 176 8.68 -0.47 -18.50
C GLN A 176 7.50 0.33 -17.91
N VAL A 177 7.64 1.65 -17.76
CA VAL A 177 6.53 2.50 -17.30
C VAL A 177 5.31 2.39 -18.22
N GLN A 178 5.51 2.25 -19.54
CA GLN A 178 4.41 2.03 -20.49
C GLN A 178 3.68 0.70 -20.23
N LYS A 179 4.36 -0.34 -19.75
CA LYS A 179 3.69 -1.58 -19.30
C LYS A 179 2.84 -1.34 -18.07
N THR A 180 3.35 -0.59 -17.08
CA THR A 180 2.57 -0.20 -15.91
C THR A 180 1.28 0.52 -16.31
N TYR A 181 1.37 1.43 -17.28
CA TYR A 181 0.20 2.12 -17.81
C TYR A 181 -0.86 1.13 -18.32
N TYR A 182 -0.48 0.18 -19.18
CA TYR A 182 -1.45 -0.79 -19.73
C TYR A 182 -2.07 -1.67 -18.64
N ILE A 183 -1.29 -2.10 -17.64
CA ILE A 183 -1.82 -2.87 -16.51
C ILE A 183 -2.86 -2.04 -15.75
N PHE A 184 -2.56 -0.78 -15.42
CA PHE A 184 -3.52 0.06 -14.69
C PHE A 184 -4.70 0.55 -15.53
N GLU A 185 -4.54 0.72 -16.85
CA GLU A 185 -5.65 1.02 -17.78
C GLU A 185 -6.64 -0.14 -17.84
N GLU A 186 -6.15 -1.38 -17.91
CA GLU A 186 -7.00 -2.58 -17.84
C GLU A 186 -7.70 -2.69 -16.47
N LEU A 187 -6.96 -2.45 -15.38
CA LEU A 187 -7.52 -2.49 -14.03
C LEU A 187 -8.52 -1.36 -13.78
N SER A 188 -8.28 -0.14 -14.25
CA SER A 188 -9.20 0.98 -14.08
C SER A 188 -10.46 0.80 -14.94
N GLY A 189 -10.34 0.20 -16.13
CA GLY A 189 -11.46 -0.15 -16.98
C GLY A 189 -12.35 -1.28 -16.43
N SER A 190 -11.75 -2.28 -15.78
CA SER A 190 -12.48 -3.43 -15.21
C SER A 190 -12.93 -3.24 -13.76
N HIS A 191 -12.11 -2.55 -12.95
CA HIS A 191 -12.30 -2.33 -11.51
C HIS A 191 -12.02 -0.84 -11.18
N PRO A 192 -12.95 0.06 -11.53
CA PRO A 192 -12.76 1.49 -11.36
C PRO A 192 -12.77 1.86 -9.87
N THR A 193 -11.60 2.20 -9.35
CA THR A 193 -11.39 2.66 -7.97
C THR A 193 -10.42 3.84 -7.98
N ALA A 194 -10.40 4.63 -6.91
CA ALA A 194 -9.41 5.70 -6.80
C ALA A 194 -7.97 5.17 -6.93
N ARG A 195 -7.68 3.98 -6.40
CA ARG A 195 -6.36 3.36 -6.47
C ARG A 195 -5.97 2.94 -7.90
N THR A 196 -6.88 2.32 -8.66
CA THR A 196 -6.57 1.91 -10.04
C THR A 196 -6.35 3.13 -10.94
N TYR A 197 -7.19 4.16 -10.82
CA TYR A 197 -6.98 5.43 -11.52
C TYR A 197 -5.71 6.17 -11.10
N LEU A 198 -5.32 6.12 -9.82
CA LEU A 198 -4.04 6.69 -9.37
C LEU A 198 -2.84 5.96 -9.97
N GLY A 199 -2.90 4.63 -10.09
CA GLY A 199 -1.86 3.86 -10.77
C GLY A 199 -1.67 4.29 -12.23
N GLU A 200 -2.79 4.49 -12.93
CA GLU A 200 -2.81 5.01 -14.30
C GLU A 200 -2.25 6.45 -14.37
N THR A 201 -2.70 7.32 -13.48
CA THR A 201 -2.25 8.72 -13.35
C THR A 201 -0.73 8.78 -13.17
N ILE A 202 -0.18 8.00 -12.23
CA ILE A 202 1.25 7.99 -11.91
C ILE A 202 2.06 7.50 -13.12
N ALA A 203 1.57 6.48 -13.83
CA ALA A 203 2.21 6.01 -15.06
C ALA A 203 2.23 7.09 -16.14
N GLN A 204 1.10 7.78 -16.37
CA GLN A 204 1.00 8.89 -17.31
C GLN A 204 1.91 10.07 -16.94
N LEU A 205 1.98 10.44 -15.66
CA LEU A 205 2.92 11.46 -15.15
C LEU A 205 4.38 11.09 -15.46
N LYS A 206 4.78 9.85 -15.20
CA LYS A 206 6.13 9.34 -15.50
C LYS A 206 6.43 9.31 -17.01
N LEU A 207 5.41 9.16 -17.84
CA LEU A 207 5.49 9.23 -19.30
C LEU A 207 5.42 10.67 -19.84
N LEU A 208 5.26 11.67 -18.97
CA LEU A 208 5.10 13.09 -19.31
C LEU A 208 3.81 13.39 -20.12
N ARG A 209 2.77 12.59 -19.91
CA ARG A 209 1.44 12.73 -20.54
C ARG A 209 0.48 13.47 -19.60
N PHE A 210 0.76 14.76 -19.39
CA PHE A 210 0.05 15.55 -18.37
C PHE A 210 -1.45 15.74 -18.63
N PRO A 211 -1.93 15.97 -19.87
CA PRO A 211 -3.36 16.06 -20.13
C PRO A 211 -4.12 14.79 -19.76
N GLU A 212 -3.56 13.62 -20.11
CA GLU A 212 -4.12 12.32 -19.81
C GLU A 212 -4.06 12.03 -18.30
N ALA A 213 -2.94 12.34 -17.65
CA ALA A 213 -2.80 12.25 -16.19
C ALA A 213 -3.85 13.12 -15.46
N SER A 214 -4.21 14.27 -16.02
CA SER A 214 -5.24 15.12 -15.45
C SER A 214 -6.63 14.50 -15.57
N GLU A 215 -6.91 13.75 -16.64
CA GLU A 215 -8.20 13.05 -16.82
C GLU A 215 -8.33 11.85 -15.88
N SER A 216 -7.31 10.99 -15.83
CA SER A 216 -7.32 9.84 -14.91
C SER A 216 -7.37 10.29 -13.44
N LEU A 217 -6.68 11.36 -13.07
CA LEU A 217 -6.75 11.93 -11.72
C LEU A 217 -8.15 12.46 -11.39
N ARG A 218 -8.86 13.09 -12.33
CA ARG A 218 -10.25 13.52 -12.13
C ARG A 218 -11.15 12.35 -11.74
N GLN A 219 -10.97 11.19 -12.35
CA GLN A 219 -11.72 9.98 -11.99
C GLN A 219 -11.40 9.53 -10.56
N ALA A 220 -10.12 9.56 -10.16
CA ALA A 220 -9.73 9.25 -8.77
C ALA A 220 -10.32 10.24 -7.75
N VAL A 221 -10.32 11.55 -8.06
CA VAL A 221 -10.92 12.58 -7.21
C VAL A 221 -12.42 12.36 -7.05
N ALA A 222 -13.14 12.00 -8.12
CA ALA A 222 -14.57 11.75 -8.04
C ALA A 222 -14.94 10.58 -7.10
N LEU A 223 -14.04 9.60 -6.96
CA LEU A 223 -14.26 8.41 -6.13
C LEU A 223 -13.77 8.57 -4.69
N SER A 224 -12.70 9.33 -4.45
CA SER A 224 -12.12 9.48 -3.12
C SER A 224 -11.39 10.83 -2.97
N PRO A 225 -12.14 11.96 -2.92
CA PRO A 225 -11.56 13.30 -2.93
C PRO A 225 -10.69 13.60 -1.69
N ASP A 226 -11.02 12.99 -0.56
CA ASP A 226 -10.34 13.20 0.73
C ASP A 226 -9.18 12.21 0.96
N SER A 227 -8.87 11.35 -0.02
CA SER A 227 -7.77 10.40 0.11
C SER A 227 -6.42 11.12 0.10
N ASP A 228 -5.56 10.84 1.09
CA ASP A 228 -4.22 11.41 1.17
C ASP A 228 -3.39 11.14 -0.10
N ASP A 229 -3.56 9.97 -0.73
CA ASP A 229 -2.85 9.62 -1.98
C ASP A 229 -3.36 10.46 -3.16
N VAL A 230 -4.67 10.74 -3.21
CA VAL A 230 -5.29 11.59 -4.23
C VAL A 230 -4.86 13.05 -4.06
N LEU A 231 -4.87 13.55 -2.82
CA LEU A 231 -4.41 14.90 -2.49
C LEU A 231 -2.92 15.07 -2.81
N ALA A 232 -2.07 14.11 -2.43
CA ALA A 232 -0.64 14.14 -2.75
C ALA A 232 -0.38 14.16 -4.27
N THR A 233 -1.17 13.40 -5.03
CA THR A 233 -1.05 13.36 -6.50
C THR A 233 -1.51 14.67 -7.14
N ASN A 234 -2.59 15.28 -6.63
CA ASN A 234 -3.03 16.63 -7.04
C ASN A 234 -1.95 17.68 -6.78
N ILE A 235 -1.32 17.67 -5.59
CA ILE A 235 -0.21 18.58 -5.27
C ILE A 235 0.91 18.43 -6.31
N ALA A 236 1.31 17.20 -6.63
CA ALA A 236 2.37 16.95 -7.59
C ALA A 236 2.02 17.47 -9.00
N LEU A 237 0.81 17.19 -9.49
CA LEU A 237 0.35 17.62 -10.81
C LEU A 237 0.23 19.15 -10.90
N ALA A 238 -0.40 19.79 -9.91
CA ALA A 238 -0.55 21.24 -9.85
C ALA A 238 0.82 21.95 -9.88
N LEU A 239 1.79 21.47 -9.08
CA LEU A 239 3.14 22.03 -9.08
C LEU A 239 3.86 21.85 -10.43
N ILE A 240 3.67 20.71 -11.11
CA ILE A 240 4.21 20.48 -12.47
C ILE A 240 3.60 21.47 -13.48
N GLN A 241 2.31 21.76 -13.34
CA GLN A 241 1.58 22.68 -14.21
C GLN A 241 1.73 24.16 -13.81
N ASN A 242 2.49 24.44 -12.74
CA ASN A 242 2.68 25.78 -12.17
C ASN A 242 1.36 26.42 -11.70
N GLU A 243 0.47 25.58 -11.17
CA GLU A 243 -0.81 25.95 -10.57
C GLU A 243 -0.69 25.99 -9.03
N ASP A 244 -1.69 26.59 -8.37
CA ASP A 244 -1.74 26.62 -6.92
C ASP A 244 -2.12 25.25 -6.33
N ALA A 245 -1.41 24.84 -5.29
CA ALA A 245 -1.59 23.57 -4.61
C ALA A 245 -1.91 23.72 -3.12
N GLN A 246 -2.15 24.95 -2.63
CA GLN A 246 -2.37 25.21 -1.21
C GLN A 246 -3.61 24.50 -0.66
N GLU A 247 -4.73 24.52 -1.37
CA GLU A 247 -5.95 23.85 -0.94
C GLU A 247 -5.72 22.35 -0.68
N PHE A 248 -5.04 21.66 -1.61
CA PHE A 248 -4.71 20.24 -1.44
C PHE A 248 -3.73 19.99 -0.29
N ARG A 249 -2.80 20.90 -0.03
CA ARG A 249 -1.87 20.82 1.11
C ARG A 249 -2.57 21.00 2.44
N ASP A 250 -3.52 21.94 2.51
CA ASP A 250 -4.28 22.23 3.72
C ASP A 250 -5.20 21.06 4.10
N ASN A 251 -5.73 20.36 3.09
CA ASN A 251 -6.59 19.18 3.28
C ASN A 251 -5.81 17.87 3.52
N LEU A 252 -4.50 17.84 3.25
CA LEU A 252 -3.69 16.64 3.43
C LEU A 252 -3.61 16.24 4.91
N GLY A 253 -3.88 14.97 5.21
CA GLY A 253 -3.84 14.44 6.56
C GLY A 253 -2.49 14.69 7.22
N LYS A 254 -2.47 15.35 8.39
CA LYS A 254 -1.24 15.78 9.06
C LYS A 254 -0.27 14.64 9.44
N THR A 255 -0.81 13.45 9.64
CA THR A 255 -0.05 12.23 9.98
C THR A 255 0.14 11.29 8.80
N SER A 256 -0.32 11.69 7.61
CA SER A 256 -0.15 10.89 6.38
C SER A 256 1.32 10.76 6.01
N LEU A 257 1.64 9.69 5.27
CA LEU A 257 3.01 9.49 4.77
C LEU A 257 3.49 10.67 3.90
N PRO A 258 2.70 11.21 2.95
CA PRO A 258 3.10 12.38 2.18
C PRO A 258 3.34 13.63 3.05
N ALA A 259 2.49 13.88 4.05
CA ALA A 259 2.67 15.03 4.95
C ALA A 259 3.95 14.91 5.80
N ASN A 260 4.24 13.72 6.32
CA ASN A 260 5.47 13.45 7.06
C ASN A 260 6.71 13.68 6.20
N ALA A 261 6.72 13.18 4.96
CA ALA A 261 7.83 13.38 4.03
C ALA A 261 8.05 14.88 3.72
N LEU A 262 6.99 15.65 3.53
CA LEU A 262 7.09 17.09 3.32
C LEU A 262 7.67 17.81 4.54
N ARG A 263 7.19 17.48 5.74
CA ARG A 263 7.66 18.03 7.01
C ARG A 263 9.14 17.76 7.23
N GLU A 264 9.61 16.53 7.01
CA GLU A 264 11.02 16.17 7.12
C GLU A 264 11.93 16.99 6.19
N LYS A 265 11.47 17.26 4.96
CA LYS A 265 12.20 18.09 4.00
C LYS A 265 12.22 19.56 4.40
N SER A 266 11.12 20.10 4.92
CA SER A 266 11.07 21.47 5.46
C SER A 266 12.01 21.63 6.66
N GLU A 267 11.98 20.71 7.62
CA GLU A 267 12.89 20.74 8.76
C GLU A 267 14.36 20.59 8.33
N LEU A 268 14.64 19.78 7.31
CA LEU A 268 15.99 19.68 6.73
C LEU A 268 16.43 21.00 6.11
N PHE A 269 15.56 21.68 5.38
CA PHE A 269 15.84 22.99 4.80
C PHE A 269 16.17 24.01 5.89
N ASP A 270 15.36 24.09 6.95
CA ASP A 270 15.58 25.01 8.07
C ASP A 270 16.94 24.75 8.76
N ARG A 271 17.31 23.48 8.97
CA ARG A 271 18.63 23.10 9.49
C ARG A 271 19.77 23.57 8.58
N VAL A 272 19.59 23.48 7.26
CA VAL A 272 20.58 23.95 6.28
C VAL A 272 20.70 25.48 6.32
N VAL A 273 19.58 26.20 6.34
CA VAL A 273 19.56 27.67 6.44
C VAL A 273 20.29 28.12 7.71
N GLN A 274 19.98 27.50 8.85
CA GLN A 274 20.63 27.82 10.13
C GLN A 274 22.15 27.57 10.07
N LYS A 275 22.58 26.47 9.44
CA LYS A 275 24.00 26.13 9.29
C LYS A 275 24.79 27.18 8.48
N TYR A 276 24.19 27.77 7.46
CA TYR A 276 24.85 28.72 6.56
C TYR A 276 24.50 30.18 6.83
N GLN A 277 23.71 30.48 7.85
CA GLN A 277 23.23 31.83 8.17
C GLN A 277 24.36 32.85 8.34
N SER A 278 25.52 32.44 8.87
CA SER A 278 26.70 33.31 9.05
C SER A 278 27.48 33.57 7.76
N GLN A 279 27.25 32.80 6.71
CA GLN A 279 27.90 32.93 5.40
C GLN A 279 27.00 33.61 4.37
N MET A 280 25.72 33.82 4.69
CA MET A 280 24.82 34.57 3.84
C MET A 280 25.23 36.05 3.84
N PRO A 281 25.41 36.67 2.67
CA PRO A 281 25.68 38.10 2.60
C PRO A 281 24.55 38.85 3.31
N ARG A 282 24.89 39.75 4.23
CA ARG A 282 23.91 40.65 4.84
C ARG A 282 23.33 41.50 3.70
N ALA A 283 22.01 41.40 3.53
CA ALA A 283 21.23 42.26 2.63
C ALA A 283 21.39 43.73 3.01
#